data_AF-B0JRV4-F1
#
_entry.id   AF-B0JRV4-F1
#
_cell.length_a   1.000
_cell.length_b   1.000
_cell.length_c   1.000
_cell.angle_alpha   90.00
_cell.angle_beta   90.00
_cell.angle_gamma   90.00
#
_symmetry.space_group_name_H-M   'P 1'
#
loop_
_entity.id
_entity.type
_entity.pdbx_description
1 polymer ?
#
loop_
_entity_poly.entity_id
_entity_poly.type
_entity_poly.pdbx_seq_one_letter_code
_entity_poly.pdbx_strand_id
1 'polypeptide(L)'
;MLRFGDLGGQADWICDNYRSLIGSAAELSIDSREAANHPDVIEYISNADILFFAGGDQNQYEDLWESTKVETAINYLINEKKVPVAGTSAGMAILGDFYYAPTHEGVLSSEILNNPFHFNTKDFYRSDFIRVPFLKKVVTDTHLDRLNQDHPETRYGRLFGFLARNVHDNHNQLPAYAIGLEEGAFLAIDEHGIAKVYGNGTDKGQDAYFLQTNGTLPEQMEPDRPLIWNNNGQAVKVYRIAGTPSGSGKFDLKDWSSAAGGRWEYWYTKGGIAGFKRVPVA
;
A
#
# COMPACT_ATOMS: atom_id res chain seq x y z
N MET A 1 4.68 18.58 0.46
CA MET A 1 5.20 17.26 0.05
C MET A 1 6.35 16.90 0.97
N LEU A 2 6.36 15.70 1.53
CA LEU A 2 7.43 15.19 2.39
C LEU A 2 8.24 14.14 1.64
N ARG A 3 9.56 14.14 1.86
CA ARG A 3 10.51 13.27 1.17
C ARG A 3 11.83 13.15 1.92
N PHE A 4 12.77 12.46 1.29
CA PHE A 4 14.17 12.37 1.66
C PHE A 4 15.09 12.87 0.54
N GLY A 5 16.30 13.26 0.91
CA GLY A 5 17.35 13.76 0.03
C GLY A 5 17.08 15.15 -0.54
N ASP A 6 17.41 15.35 -1.80
CA ASP A 6 17.24 16.66 -2.45
C ASP A 6 15.77 16.96 -2.74
N LEU A 7 15.39 18.24 -2.78
CA LEU A 7 14.09 18.69 -3.27
C LEU A 7 13.92 18.33 -4.75
N GLY A 8 12.73 17.92 -5.18
CA GLY A 8 12.48 17.49 -6.56
C GLY A 8 11.65 18.45 -7.39
N GLY A 9 11.32 19.62 -6.86
CA GLY A 9 10.59 20.66 -7.60
C GLY A 9 9.09 20.36 -7.73
N GLN A 10 8.55 19.40 -6.96
CA GLN A 10 7.12 19.09 -7.03
C GLN A 10 6.27 20.21 -6.46
N ALA A 11 6.74 20.94 -5.44
CA ALA A 11 6.03 22.11 -4.95
C ALA A 11 5.90 23.18 -6.05
N ASP A 12 6.98 23.46 -6.76
CA ASP A 12 6.98 24.39 -7.90
C ASP A 12 6.07 23.89 -9.02
N TRP A 13 6.14 22.61 -9.36
CA TRP A 13 5.25 22.02 -10.38
C TRP A 13 3.77 22.10 -9.99
N ILE A 14 3.41 21.84 -8.72
CA ILE A 14 2.03 21.97 -8.25
C ILE A 14 1.59 23.43 -8.34
N CYS A 15 2.43 24.36 -7.90
CA CYS A 15 2.21 25.78 -8.06
C CYS A 15 1.98 26.09 -9.53
N ASP A 16 2.85 25.70 -10.46
CA ASP A 16 2.72 26.07 -11.88
C ASP A 16 1.47 25.50 -12.57
N ASN A 17 1.02 24.31 -12.18
CA ASN A 17 -0.06 23.60 -12.87
C ASN A 17 -1.44 23.74 -12.20
N TYR A 18 -1.48 24.10 -10.90
CA TYR A 18 -2.72 24.12 -10.12
C TYR A 18 -2.92 25.43 -9.33
N ARG A 19 -2.35 26.56 -9.79
CA ARG A 19 -2.49 27.89 -9.14
C ARG A 19 -3.92 28.28 -8.76
N SER A 20 -4.92 27.83 -9.51
CA SER A 20 -6.32 28.16 -9.23
C SER A 20 -6.93 27.35 -8.09
N LEU A 21 -6.29 26.26 -7.67
CA LEU A 21 -6.78 25.33 -6.65
C LEU A 21 -6.00 25.41 -5.34
N ILE A 22 -4.77 25.91 -5.37
CA ILE A 22 -3.89 25.99 -4.18
C ILE A 22 -3.43 27.42 -3.91
N GLY A 23 -3.30 27.77 -2.62
CA GLY A 23 -2.74 29.05 -2.20
C GLY A 23 -1.21 29.05 -2.09
N SER A 24 -0.63 27.90 -1.76
CA SER A 24 0.82 27.68 -1.67
C SER A 24 1.14 26.19 -1.76
N ALA A 25 2.40 25.87 -2.05
CA ALA A 25 2.95 24.53 -1.91
C ALA A 25 4.33 24.61 -1.27
N ALA A 26 4.69 23.59 -0.49
CA ALA A 26 6.00 23.46 0.12
C ALA A 26 6.50 22.02 -0.03
N GLU A 27 7.81 21.87 -0.07
CA GLU A 27 8.51 20.60 -0.10
C GLU A 27 9.51 20.57 1.04
N LEU A 28 9.46 19.50 1.83
CA LEU A 28 10.34 19.30 2.99
C LEU A 28 11.10 18.01 2.81
N SER A 29 12.43 18.09 2.80
CA SER A 29 13.27 16.93 3.05
C SER A 29 13.56 16.82 4.54
N ILE A 30 13.28 15.65 5.13
CA ILE A 30 13.40 15.42 6.57
C ILE A 30 14.33 14.21 6.78
N ASP A 31 15.63 14.47 6.62
CA ASP A 31 16.67 13.43 6.53
C ASP A 31 17.33 13.05 7.87
N SER A 32 16.78 13.50 9.00
CA SER A 32 17.27 13.10 10.31
C SER A 32 16.18 13.14 11.38
N ARG A 33 16.41 12.44 12.50
CA ARG A 33 15.50 12.49 13.65
C ARG A 33 15.47 13.88 14.30
N GLU A 34 16.56 14.64 14.25
CA GLU A 34 16.59 16.04 14.70
C GLU A 34 15.69 16.91 13.83
N ALA A 35 15.78 16.78 12.51
CA ALA A 35 14.90 17.48 11.57
C ALA A 35 13.43 17.07 11.78
N ALA A 36 13.17 15.77 12.01
CA ALA A 36 11.84 15.24 12.31
C ALA A 36 11.26 15.71 13.67
N ASN A 37 12.06 16.40 14.49
CA ASN A 37 11.62 17.01 15.74
C ASN A 37 11.75 18.54 15.75
N HIS A 38 12.18 19.15 14.64
CA HIS A 38 12.38 20.58 14.52
C HIS A 38 11.04 21.35 14.51
N PRO A 39 10.85 22.37 15.38
CA PRO A 39 9.58 23.08 15.50
C PRO A 39 8.99 23.58 14.17
N ASP A 40 9.82 24.21 13.33
CA ASP A 40 9.35 24.74 12.03
C ASP A 40 8.82 23.65 11.10
N VAL A 41 9.46 22.47 11.07
CA VAL A 41 8.98 21.31 10.28
C VAL A 41 7.60 20.88 10.78
N ILE A 42 7.43 20.82 12.09
CA ILE A 42 6.15 20.44 12.72
C ILE A 42 5.06 21.47 12.42
N GLU A 43 5.40 22.76 12.44
CA GLU A 43 4.49 23.84 12.09
C GLU A 43 4.04 23.75 10.63
N TYR A 44 4.98 23.55 9.69
CA TYR A 44 4.64 23.37 8.27
C TYR A 44 3.71 22.19 8.05
N ILE A 45 4.00 21.04 8.68
CA ILE A 45 3.16 19.84 8.54
C ILE A 45 1.79 20.10 9.16
N SER A 46 1.73 20.55 10.42
CA SER A 46 0.46 20.69 11.15
C SER A 46 -0.51 21.69 10.51
N ASN A 47 0.01 22.67 9.77
CA ASN A 47 -0.80 23.65 9.06
C ASN A 47 -1.22 23.20 7.65
N ALA A 48 -0.69 22.11 7.11
CA ALA A 48 -0.98 21.67 5.74
C ALA A 48 -2.47 21.30 5.55
N ASP A 49 -3.04 21.72 4.42
CA ASP A 49 -4.41 21.34 4.01
C ASP A 49 -4.44 20.07 3.13
N ILE A 50 -3.27 19.66 2.62
CA ILE A 50 -3.04 18.40 1.92
C ILE A 50 -1.61 17.95 2.23
N LEU A 51 -1.43 16.69 2.60
CA LEU A 51 -0.10 16.08 2.76
C LEU A 51 0.15 15.04 1.67
N PHE A 52 1.37 15.01 1.14
CA PHE A 52 1.78 14.03 0.14
C PHE A 52 3.16 13.46 0.47
N PHE A 53 3.28 12.13 0.55
CA PHE A 53 4.52 11.39 0.70
C PHE A 53 5.11 11.01 -0.66
N ALA A 54 6.34 11.42 -0.92
CA ALA A 54 7.02 11.07 -2.16
C ALA A 54 7.38 9.57 -2.24
N GLY A 55 7.72 9.12 -3.45
CA GLY A 55 8.44 7.85 -3.60
C GLY A 55 9.87 7.94 -3.06
N GLY A 56 10.57 6.82 -3.02
CA GLY A 56 11.92 6.73 -2.46
C GLY A 56 12.11 5.41 -1.73
N ASP A 57 12.89 5.45 -0.66
CA ASP A 57 13.09 4.32 0.23
C ASP A 57 12.07 4.38 1.38
N GLN A 58 11.25 3.32 1.52
CA GLN A 58 10.28 3.21 2.60
C GLN A 58 10.92 3.09 4.00
N ASN A 59 12.15 2.56 4.11
CA ASN A 59 12.86 2.45 5.40
C ASN A 59 13.06 3.81 6.05
N GLN A 60 13.39 4.83 5.24
CA GLN A 60 13.68 6.17 5.75
C GLN A 60 12.48 6.79 6.47
N TYR A 61 11.25 6.51 6.01
CA TYR A 61 10.03 6.98 6.68
C TYR A 61 9.93 6.42 8.10
N GLU A 62 10.12 5.12 8.26
CA GLU A 62 10.08 4.48 9.57
C GLU A 62 11.27 4.93 10.45
N ASP A 63 12.50 4.66 10.01
CA ASP A 63 13.72 4.86 10.79
C ASP A 63 13.86 6.29 11.33
N LEU A 64 13.46 7.28 10.52
CA LEU A 64 13.67 8.69 10.82
C LEU A 64 12.45 9.37 11.41
N TRP A 65 11.22 8.95 11.08
CA TRP A 65 10.01 9.66 11.51
C TRP A 65 9.18 8.89 12.54
N GLU A 66 9.29 7.57 12.65
CA GLU A 66 8.60 6.83 13.71
C GLU A 66 9.12 7.25 15.09
N SER A 67 8.21 7.39 16.04
CA SER A 67 8.42 7.93 17.39
C SER A 67 9.02 9.34 17.41
N THR A 68 8.62 10.21 16.45
CA THR A 68 9.01 11.63 16.40
C THR A 68 7.80 12.57 16.40
N LYS A 69 8.06 13.88 16.46
CA LYS A 69 6.99 14.88 16.30
C LYS A 69 6.42 14.91 14.88
N VAL A 70 7.15 14.50 13.85
CA VAL A 70 6.61 14.36 12.49
C VAL A 70 5.51 13.31 12.45
N GLU A 71 5.71 12.13 13.05
CA GLU A 71 4.64 11.13 13.20
C GLU A 71 3.41 11.73 13.89
N THR A 72 3.62 12.46 14.99
CA THR A 72 2.53 13.08 15.74
C THR A 72 1.77 14.09 14.87
N ALA A 73 2.47 14.92 14.10
CA ALA A 73 1.86 15.90 13.20
C ALA A 73 1.10 15.23 12.05
N ILE A 74 1.65 14.18 11.45
CA ILE A 74 0.98 13.41 10.40
C ILE A 74 -0.31 12.79 10.94
N ASN A 75 -0.25 12.13 12.10
CA ASN A 75 -1.44 11.51 12.69
C ASN A 75 -2.47 12.56 13.12
N TYR A 76 -2.06 13.75 13.56
CA TYR A 76 -2.95 14.88 13.78
C TYR A 76 -3.68 15.30 12.50
N LEU A 77 -2.95 15.43 11.38
CA LEU A 77 -3.57 15.77 10.09
C LEU A 77 -4.62 14.75 9.66
N ILE A 78 -4.33 13.46 9.81
CA ILE A 78 -5.22 12.37 9.42
C ILE A 78 -6.44 12.27 10.34
N ASN A 79 -6.21 12.21 11.66
CA ASN A 79 -7.25 11.78 12.60
C ASN A 79 -8.02 12.94 13.23
N GLU A 80 -7.39 14.12 13.36
CA GLU A 80 -7.97 15.28 14.05
C GLU A 80 -8.36 16.39 13.05
N LYS A 81 -7.40 16.86 12.23
CA LYS A 81 -7.66 17.89 11.20
C LYS A 81 -8.47 17.34 10.04
N LYS A 82 -8.36 16.03 9.77
CA LYS A 82 -9.06 15.28 8.71
C LYS A 82 -8.82 15.85 7.31
N VAL A 83 -7.56 16.17 7.02
CA VAL A 83 -7.15 16.62 5.68
C VAL A 83 -6.71 15.43 4.81
N PRO A 84 -6.77 15.54 3.47
CA PRO A 84 -6.26 14.50 2.60
C PRO A 84 -4.76 14.24 2.81
N VAL A 85 -4.41 12.98 3.01
CA VAL A 85 -3.03 12.49 3.05
C VAL A 85 -2.87 11.39 2.01
N ALA A 86 -1.88 11.55 1.14
CA ALA A 86 -1.63 10.63 0.03
C ALA A 86 -0.15 10.28 -0.08
N GLY A 87 0.17 9.25 -0.85
CA GLY A 87 1.55 8.88 -1.14
C GLY A 87 1.68 8.05 -2.40
N THR A 88 2.90 8.00 -2.95
CA THR A 88 3.22 7.20 -4.14
C THR A 88 4.39 6.27 -3.86
N SER A 89 4.37 5.06 -4.42
CA SER A 89 5.42 4.05 -4.21
C SER A 89 5.66 3.80 -2.71
N ALA A 90 6.86 4.14 -2.18
CA ALA A 90 7.18 4.05 -0.76
C ALA A 90 6.19 4.85 0.12
N GLY A 91 5.78 6.03 -0.33
CA GLY A 91 4.81 6.85 0.39
C GLY A 91 3.41 6.22 0.48
N MET A 92 3.03 5.33 -0.46
CA MET A 92 1.82 4.52 -0.32
C MET A 92 2.05 3.32 0.59
N ALA A 93 3.22 2.68 0.48
CA ALA A 93 3.56 1.46 1.22
C ALA A 93 3.43 1.64 2.75
N ILE A 94 3.70 2.85 3.25
CA ILE A 94 3.60 3.20 4.69
C ILE A 94 2.19 3.57 5.17
N LEU A 95 1.17 3.55 4.30
CA LEU A 95 -0.22 3.89 4.69
C LEU A 95 -1.02 2.70 5.22
N GLY A 96 -0.50 1.48 5.09
CA GLY A 96 -1.11 0.27 5.64
C GLY A 96 -0.86 0.12 7.15
N ASP A 97 -1.53 -0.85 7.78
CA ASP A 97 -1.25 -1.28 9.16
C ASP A 97 -0.01 -2.20 9.20
N PHE A 98 0.29 -2.89 8.09
CA PHE A 98 1.49 -3.69 7.92
C PHE A 98 2.43 -3.03 6.92
N TYR A 99 3.71 -2.99 7.30
CA TYR A 99 4.79 -2.32 6.60
C TYR A 99 5.70 -3.38 5.99
N TYR A 100 6.16 -3.11 4.78
CA TYR A 100 7.23 -3.86 4.16
C TYR A 100 8.32 -2.89 3.75
N ALA A 101 9.40 -2.87 4.52
CA ALA A 101 10.52 -1.97 4.34
C ALA A 101 11.82 -2.77 4.14
N PRO A 102 12.06 -3.34 2.95
CA PRO A 102 13.26 -4.14 2.72
C PRO A 102 14.52 -3.28 2.78
N THR A 103 15.48 -3.68 3.61
CA THR A 103 16.79 -3.02 3.73
C THR A 103 17.73 -3.22 2.54
N HIS A 104 17.47 -4.22 1.69
CA HIS A 104 18.33 -4.59 0.56
C HIS A 104 17.50 -4.65 -0.74
N GLU A 105 17.05 -5.84 -1.13
CA GLU A 105 16.26 -6.08 -2.31
C GLU A 105 14.83 -6.45 -1.90
N GLY A 106 13.85 -5.93 -2.63
CA GLY A 106 12.46 -6.28 -2.41
C GLY A 106 12.19 -7.72 -2.82
N VAL A 107 11.47 -8.47 -1.97
CA VAL A 107 11.11 -9.86 -2.22
C VAL A 107 10.33 -10.01 -3.52
N LEU A 108 10.65 -11.06 -4.28
CA LEU A 108 9.93 -11.42 -5.51
C LEU A 108 8.69 -12.25 -5.21
N SER A 109 7.77 -12.31 -6.18
CA SER A 109 6.58 -13.18 -6.08
C SER A 109 6.97 -14.65 -5.92
N SER A 110 7.96 -15.11 -6.68
CA SER A 110 8.47 -16.48 -6.57
C SER A 110 9.11 -16.78 -5.22
N GLU A 111 9.88 -15.84 -4.67
CA GLU A 111 10.56 -16.00 -3.38
C GLU A 111 9.56 -16.18 -2.24
N ILE A 112 8.62 -15.25 -2.05
CA ILE A 112 7.66 -15.33 -0.94
C ILE A 112 6.65 -16.46 -1.10
N LEU A 113 6.25 -16.81 -2.32
CA LEU A 113 5.34 -17.94 -2.50
C LEU A 113 6.05 -19.28 -2.32
N ASN A 114 7.32 -19.42 -2.73
CA ASN A 114 8.06 -20.68 -2.55
C ASN A 114 8.64 -20.83 -1.14
N ASN A 115 8.80 -19.74 -0.40
CA ASN A 115 9.16 -19.73 1.01
C ASN A 115 8.56 -18.48 1.67
N PRO A 116 7.42 -18.57 2.38
CA PRO A 116 6.81 -17.43 3.05
C PRO A 116 7.70 -16.76 4.10
N PHE A 117 8.74 -17.46 4.57
CA PHE A 117 9.74 -16.95 5.52
C PHE A 117 11.10 -16.72 4.86
N HIS A 118 11.10 -16.44 3.55
CA HIS A 118 12.30 -16.07 2.80
C HIS A 118 13.02 -14.88 3.47
N PHE A 119 14.35 -14.83 3.38
CA PHE A 119 15.12 -13.81 4.09
C PHE A 119 14.77 -12.37 3.66
N ASN A 120 14.32 -12.15 2.42
CA ASN A 120 13.83 -10.86 1.93
C ASN A 120 12.47 -10.43 2.55
N THR A 121 11.82 -11.27 3.36
CA THR A 121 10.58 -10.92 4.08
C THR A 121 10.84 -10.57 5.56
N LYS A 122 12.10 -10.44 5.99
CA LYS A 122 12.44 -10.15 7.40
C LYS A 122 11.89 -8.82 7.87
N ASP A 123 11.89 -7.82 6.98
CA ASP A 123 11.45 -6.46 7.28
C ASP A 123 9.95 -6.28 6.95
N PHE A 124 9.16 -7.34 7.19
CA PHE A 124 7.70 -7.32 7.14
C PHE A 124 7.15 -7.36 8.56
N TYR A 125 6.50 -6.29 9.00
CA TYR A 125 6.04 -6.15 10.38
C TYR A 125 4.83 -5.23 10.50
N ARG A 126 4.22 -5.21 11.68
CA ARG A 126 3.13 -4.28 12.03
C ARG A 126 3.70 -3.16 12.91
N SER A 127 3.33 -1.92 12.62
CA SER A 127 3.66 -0.73 13.42
C SER A 127 2.43 0.17 13.56
N ASP A 128 2.38 0.99 14.61
CA ASP A 128 1.35 2.02 14.80
C ASP A 128 1.82 3.41 14.34
N PHE A 129 2.87 3.46 13.49
CA PHE A 129 3.48 4.67 12.94
C PHE A 129 2.47 5.61 12.25
N ILE A 130 1.86 5.20 11.13
CA ILE A 130 0.81 5.98 10.47
C ILE A 130 -0.55 5.30 10.66
N ARG A 131 -1.48 6.01 11.31
CA ARG A 131 -2.81 5.47 11.65
C ARG A 131 -3.85 6.01 10.69
N VAL A 132 -4.02 5.33 9.57
CA VAL A 132 -5.02 5.68 8.55
C VAL A 132 -6.36 4.99 8.86
N PRO A 133 -7.48 5.74 8.97
CA PRO A 133 -8.81 5.16 9.08
C PRO A 133 -9.11 4.15 7.96
N PHE A 134 -9.89 3.11 8.26
CA PHE A 134 -10.28 2.04 7.32
C PHE A 134 -9.15 1.13 6.81
N LEU A 135 -7.87 1.42 7.09
CA LEU A 135 -6.73 0.60 6.67
C LEU A 135 -6.16 -0.29 7.80
N LYS A 136 -6.90 -0.48 8.89
CA LYS A 136 -6.54 -1.48 9.91
C LYS A 136 -6.52 -2.89 9.31
N LYS A 137 -5.53 -3.69 9.69
CA LYS A 137 -5.26 -5.05 9.18
C LYS A 137 -4.98 -5.10 7.68
N VAL A 138 -4.74 -3.96 7.02
CA VAL A 138 -4.43 -3.88 5.60
C VAL A 138 -2.92 -3.83 5.41
N VAL A 139 -2.40 -4.72 4.58
CA VAL A 139 -1.08 -4.53 3.95
C VAL A 139 -1.26 -3.85 2.60
N THR A 140 -0.36 -2.93 2.25
CA THR A 140 -0.36 -2.30 0.93
C THR A 140 0.82 -2.76 0.07
N ASP A 141 0.64 -2.79 -1.26
CA ASP A 141 1.74 -3.02 -2.20
C ASP A 141 1.58 -2.14 -3.45
N THR A 142 2.69 -1.86 -4.13
CA THR A 142 2.77 -0.93 -5.26
C THR A 142 3.45 -1.53 -6.47
N HIS A 143 3.17 -0.96 -7.65
CA HIS A 143 3.76 -1.34 -8.94
C HIS A 143 3.50 -2.79 -9.32
N LEU A 144 2.27 -3.28 -9.09
CA LEU A 144 1.96 -4.70 -9.19
C LEU A 144 2.28 -5.32 -10.56
N ASP A 145 2.13 -4.56 -11.63
CA ASP A 145 2.30 -4.96 -13.01
C ASP A 145 3.71 -4.69 -13.57
N ARG A 146 4.56 -3.96 -12.83
CA ARG A 146 5.88 -3.55 -13.31
C ARG A 146 6.75 -4.77 -13.63
N LEU A 147 7.27 -4.79 -14.85
CA LEU A 147 8.26 -5.76 -15.33
C LEU A 147 9.45 -5.03 -15.94
N ASN A 148 10.65 -5.26 -15.40
CA ASN A 148 11.90 -4.73 -15.93
C ASN A 148 13.08 -5.65 -15.56
N GLN A 149 14.32 -5.23 -15.81
CA GLN A 149 15.51 -6.04 -15.54
C GLN A 149 15.69 -6.36 -14.04
N ASP A 150 15.32 -5.43 -13.16
CA ASP A 150 15.41 -5.57 -11.70
C ASP A 150 14.13 -6.21 -11.09
N HIS A 151 13.06 -6.27 -11.86
CA HIS A 151 11.76 -6.81 -11.47
C HIS A 151 11.25 -7.75 -12.57
N PRO A 152 11.79 -8.97 -12.67
CA PRO A 152 11.46 -9.90 -13.75
C PRO A 152 10.08 -10.56 -13.59
N GLU A 153 9.40 -10.32 -12.46
CA GLU A 153 8.10 -10.89 -12.11
C GLU A 153 7.14 -9.81 -11.62
N THR A 154 5.86 -9.95 -11.98
CA THR A 154 4.78 -9.11 -11.42
C THR A 154 4.65 -9.36 -9.92
N ARG A 155 4.16 -8.38 -9.15
CA ARG A 155 4.05 -8.46 -7.68
C ARG A 155 2.69 -8.95 -7.17
N TYR A 156 1.82 -9.48 -8.04
CA TYR A 156 0.54 -10.06 -7.58
C TYR A 156 0.74 -11.24 -6.63
N GLY A 157 1.73 -12.10 -6.90
CA GLY A 157 2.09 -13.20 -6.01
C GLY A 157 2.69 -12.70 -4.70
N ARG A 158 3.48 -11.63 -4.76
CA ARG A 158 4.01 -10.95 -3.58
C ARG A 158 2.94 -10.39 -2.67
N LEU A 159 1.98 -9.63 -3.21
CA LEU A 159 0.84 -9.12 -2.46
C LEU A 159 0.03 -10.25 -1.81
N PHE A 160 -0.18 -11.36 -2.53
CA PHE A 160 -0.83 -12.56 -1.97
C PHE A 160 -0.02 -13.19 -0.82
N GLY A 161 1.30 -13.29 -0.98
CA GLY A 161 2.20 -13.77 0.07
C GLY A 161 2.22 -12.86 1.30
N PHE A 162 2.21 -11.54 1.11
CA PHE A 162 2.09 -10.59 2.23
C PHE A 162 0.77 -10.70 2.96
N LEU A 163 -0.34 -10.95 2.25
CA LEU A 163 -1.61 -11.24 2.92
C LEU A 163 -1.51 -12.51 3.78
N ALA A 164 -0.86 -13.57 3.28
CA ALA A 164 -0.62 -14.79 4.08
C ALA A 164 0.27 -14.51 5.31
N ARG A 165 1.30 -13.67 5.15
CA ARG A 165 2.15 -13.22 6.26
C ARG A 165 1.41 -12.37 7.28
N ASN A 166 0.57 -11.44 6.84
CA ASN A 166 -0.31 -10.64 7.71
C ASN A 166 -1.19 -11.57 8.57
N VAL A 167 -1.85 -12.57 7.96
CA VAL A 167 -2.63 -13.57 8.72
C VAL A 167 -1.76 -14.27 9.76
N HIS A 168 -0.61 -14.80 9.37
CA HIS A 168 0.27 -15.58 10.25
C HIS A 168 0.84 -14.72 11.39
N ASP A 169 1.45 -13.59 11.06
CA ASP A 169 2.17 -12.72 11.99
C ASP A 169 1.21 -11.98 12.92
N ASN A 170 -0.07 -11.84 12.52
CA ASN A 170 -1.16 -11.39 13.39
C ASN A 170 -1.91 -12.55 14.07
N HIS A 171 -1.19 -13.60 14.49
CA HIS A 171 -1.72 -14.72 15.27
C HIS A 171 -2.91 -15.45 14.62
N ASN A 172 -2.86 -15.65 13.30
CA ASN A 172 -3.91 -16.31 12.51
C ASN A 172 -5.29 -15.61 12.62
N GLN A 173 -5.31 -14.31 12.86
CA GLN A 173 -6.55 -13.56 12.95
C GLN A 173 -7.15 -13.31 11.56
N LEU A 174 -8.42 -13.68 11.40
CA LEU A 174 -9.23 -13.38 10.22
C LEU A 174 -10.37 -12.41 10.56
N PRO A 175 -10.86 -11.62 9.58
CA PRO A 175 -10.28 -11.43 8.26
C PRO A 175 -9.00 -10.58 8.31
N ALA A 176 -8.13 -10.81 7.33
CA ALA A 176 -7.00 -9.93 6.99
C ALA A 176 -7.17 -9.44 5.55
N TYR A 177 -6.50 -8.32 5.24
CA TYR A 177 -6.76 -7.57 4.03
C TYR A 177 -5.47 -7.12 3.35
N ALA A 178 -5.55 -6.93 2.03
CA ALA A 178 -4.49 -6.30 1.28
C ALA A 178 -5.03 -5.39 0.18
N ILE A 179 -4.32 -4.30 -0.10
CA ILE A 179 -4.61 -3.41 -1.23
C ILE A 179 -3.35 -3.31 -2.08
N GLY A 180 -3.46 -3.53 -3.38
CA GLY A 180 -2.34 -3.33 -4.26
C GLY A 180 -2.71 -2.58 -5.53
N LEU A 181 -1.80 -1.72 -5.97
CA LEU A 181 -1.99 -0.84 -7.12
C LEU A 181 -0.95 -1.13 -8.20
N GLU A 182 -1.42 -1.18 -9.44
CA GLU A 182 -0.58 -1.13 -10.64
C GLU A 182 -0.02 0.28 -10.85
N GLU A 183 1.01 0.39 -11.69
CA GLU A 183 1.55 1.69 -12.09
C GLU A 183 0.47 2.54 -12.77
N GLY A 184 0.41 3.83 -12.42
CA GLY A 184 -0.59 4.76 -12.95
C GLY A 184 -1.97 4.70 -12.27
N ALA A 185 -2.21 3.74 -11.36
CA ALA A 185 -3.41 3.71 -10.54
C ALA A 185 -3.29 4.73 -9.39
N PHE A 186 -4.42 5.33 -9.01
CA PHE A 186 -4.53 6.12 -7.78
C PHE A 186 -5.83 5.78 -7.05
N LEU A 187 -5.72 5.38 -5.78
CA LEU A 187 -6.86 5.03 -4.94
C LEU A 187 -7.19 6.20 -4.01
N ALA A 188 -8.40 6.75 -4.14
CA ALA A 188 -8.93 7.73 -3.21
C ALA A 188 -9.94 7.07 -2.27
N ILE A 189 -9.79 7.29 -0.97
CA ILE A 189 -10.72 6.80 0.06
C ILE A 189 -11.38 8.01 0.69
N ASP A 190 -12.72 8.05 0.68
CA ASP A 190 -13.48 9.13 1.29
C ASP A 190 -13.68 8.95 2.80
N GLU A 191 -14.31 9.93 3.45
CA GLU A 191 -14.59 9.93 4.89
C GLU A 191 -15.55 8.81 5.34
N HIS A 192 -16.22 8.15 4.39
CA HIS A 192 -17.12 7.03 4.63
C HIS A 192 -16.47 5.67 4.39
N GLY A 193 -15.19 5.64 4.02
CA GLY A 193 -14.45 4.44 3.70
C GLY A 193 -14.73 3.90 2.29
N ILE A 194 -15.31 4.71 1.40
CA ILE A 194 -15.57 4.31 0.03
C ILE A 194 -14.34 4.64 -0.83
N ALA A 195 -13.77 3.58 -1.39
CA ALA A 195 -12.63 3.62 -2.28
C ALA A 195 -13.07 3.82 -3.73
N LYS A 196 -12.44 4.77 -4.44
CA LYS A 196 -12.62 5.03 -5.88
C LYS A 196 -11.26 5.05 -6.58
N VAL A 197 -11.19 4.45 -7.78
CA VAL A 197 -9.91 4.22 -8.48
C VAL A 197 -9.79 5.14 -9.68
N TYR A 198 -8.72 5.92 -9.72
CA TYR A 198 -8.33 6.78 -10.81
C TYR A 198 -7.17 6.16 -11.57
N GLY A 199 -7.05 6.53 -12.85
CA GLY A 199 -6.01 6.06 -13.74
C GLY A 199 -5.46 7.21 -14.58
N ASN A 200 -4.23 7.09 -15.06
CA ASN A 200 -3.59 8.12 -15.89
C ASN A 200 -4.04 8.11 -17.37
N GLY A 201 -4.94 7.21 -17.78
CA GLY A 201 -5.54 7.19 -19.11
C GLY A 201 -4.76 6.44 -20.19
N THR A 202 -3.73 5.68 -19.82
CA THR A 202 -3.07 4.68 -20.68
C THR A 202 -3.86 3.36 -20.77
N ASP A 203 -3.55 2.52 -21.76
CA ASP A 203 -4.21 1.21 -21.96
C ASP A 203 -3.59 0.05 -21.16
N LYS A 204 -2.57 0.34 -20.34
CA LYS A 204 -1.82 -0.63 -19.53
C LYS A 204 -1.46 -0.03 -18.17
N GLY A 205 -1.44 -0.90 -17.16
CA GLY A 205 -1.41 -0.48 -15.76
C GLY A 205 -2.73 0.19 -15.36
N GLN A 206 -2.80 0.67 -14.13
CA GLN A 206 -3.91 1.42 -13.52
C GLN A 206 -5.00 0.64 -12.78
N ASP A 207 -4.88 -0.67 -12.62
CA ASP A 207 -5.85 -1.40 -11.81
C ASP A 207 -5.49 -1.36 -10.32
N ALA A 208 -6.53 -1.31 -9.48
CA ALA A 208 -6.43 -1.53 -8.05
C ALA A 208 -7.09 -2.85 -7.64
N TYR A 209 -6.49 -3.52 -6.66
CA TYR A 209 -6.86 -4.84 -6.19
C TYR A 209 -7.12 -4.78 -4.69
N PHE A 210 -8.31 -5.24 -4.27
CA PHE A 210 -8.73 -5.33 -2.87
C PHE A 210 -8.85 -6.80 -2.51
N LEU A 211 -7.93 -7.32 -1.71
CA LEU A 211 -7.86 -8.73 -1.32
C LEU A 211 -8.41 -8.91 0.09
N GLN A 212 -9.25 -9.93 0.27
CA GLN A 212 -9.75 -10.37 1.57
C GLN A 212 -9.66 -11.89 1.69
N THR A 213 -9.21 -12.38 2.86
CA THR A 213 -9.26 -13.80 3.20
C THR A 213 -10.70 -14.36 3.15
N ASN A 214 -10.90 -15.51 2.51
CA ASN A 214 -12.22 -16.12 2.40
C ASN A 214 -12.51 -17.15 3.50
N GLY A 215 -12.22 -16.79 4.75
CA GLY A 215 -12.59 -17.56 5.95
C GLY A 215 -11.70 -18.76 6.29
N THR A 216 -10.61 -18.99 5.55
CA THR A 216 -9.68 -20.11 5.80
C THR A 216 -8.25 -19.63 5.91
N LEU A 217 -7.51 -20.17 6.88
CA LEU A 217 -6.06 -20.00 6.99
C LEU A 217 -5.33 -20.70 5.82
N PRO A 218 -4.09 -20.30 5.50
CA PRO A 218 -3.22 -21.09 4.63
C PRO A 218 -3.08 -22.53 5.11
N GLU A 219 -3.24 -23.51 4.23
CA GLU A 219 -3.08 -24.94 4.55
C GLU A 219 -1.62 -25.31 4.85
N GLN A 220 -0.65 -24.56 4.31
CA GLN A 220 0.78 -24.70 4.65
C GLN A 220 1.45 -23.34 4.75
N MET A 221 2.05 -23.07 5.91
CA MET A 221 2.76 -21.83 6.22
C MET A 221 3.97 -22.15 7.12
N GLU A 222 5.01 -22.77 6.55
CA GLU A 222 6.20 -23.22 7.27
C GLU A 222 7.48 -22.65 6.62
N PRO A 223 8.56 -22.38 7.38
CA PRO A 223 9.85 -21.99 6.81
C PRO A 223 10.37 -23.03 5.81
N ASP A 224 11.00 -22.54 4.74
CA ASP A 224 11.63 -23.34 3.68
C ASP A 224 10.68 -24.30 2.94
N ARG A 225 9.37 -24.06 3.04
CA ARG A 225 8.35 -24.80 2.29
C ARG A 225 7.47 -23.86 1.49
N PRO A 226 7.00 -24.25 0.30
CA PRO A 226 6.09 -23.43 -0.49
C PRO A 226 4.78 -23.13 0.24
N LEU A 227 4.25 -21.93 0.05
CA LEU A 227 2.89 -21.59 0.48
C LEU A 227 1.89 -22.53 -0.18
N ILE A 228 0.99 -23.09 0.62
CA ILE A 228 -0.24 -23.72 0.12
C ILE A 228 -1.39 -22.94 0.74
N TRP A 229 -2.14 -22.25 -0.11
CA TRP A 229 -3.36 -21.57 0.27
C TRP A 229 -4.39 -21.71 -0.85
N ASN A 230 -5.15 -22.80 -0.81
CA ASN A 230 -5.99 -23.24 -1.92
C ASN A 230 -7.48 -23.01 -1.65
N ASN A 231 -8.02 -23.54 -0.55
CA ASN A 231 -9.44 -23.53 -0.19
C ASN A 231 -10.36 -23.83 -1.39
N ASN A 232 -10.17 -24.98 -2.03
CA ASN A 232 -10.90 -25.38 -3.25
C ASN A 232 -10.85 -24.33 -4.40
N GLY A 233 -9.74 -23.58 -4.50
CA GLY A 233 -9.55 -22.52 -5.48
C GLY A 233 -10.16 -21.18 -5.08
N GLN A 234 -10.52 -20.99 -3.81
CA GLN A 234 -11.24 -19.81 -3.31
C GLN A 234 -10.60 -19.22 -2.04
N ALA A 235 -9.29 -19.39 -1.84
CA ALA A 235 -8.58 -18.93 -0.63
C ALA A 235 -8.77 -17.44 -0.34
N VAL A 236 -8.64 -16.59 -1.35
CA VAL A 236 -8.73 -15.14 -1.23
C VAL A 236 -9.73 -14.61 -2.26
N LYS A 237 -10.68 -13.79 -1.80
CA LYS A 237 -11.57 -13.00 -2.66
C LYS A 237 -10.87 -11.70 -3.03
N VAL A 238 -10.88 -11.36 -4.30
CA VAL A 238 -10.21 -10.17 -4.81
C VAL A 238 -11.19 -9.36 -5.64
N TYR A 239 -11.39 -8.10 -5.29
CA TYR A 239 -12.09 -7.17 -6.16
C TYR A 239 -11.09 -6.36 -6.95
N ARG A 240 -11.22 -6.36 -8.27
CA ARG A 240 -10.36 -5.61 -9.20
C ARG A 240 -11.15 -4.49 -9.83
N ILE A 241 -10.67 -3.27 -9.71
CA ILE A 241 -11.24 -2.08 -10.36
C ILE A 241 -10.19 -1.50 -11.30
N ALA A 242 -10.56 -1.30 -12.57
CA ALA A 242 -9.71 -0.59 -13.51
C ALA A 242 -9.85 0.92 -13.32
N GLY A 243 -8.72 1.62 -13.21
CA GLY A 243 -8.68 3.07 -13.08
C GLY A 243 -9.11 3.79 -14.36
N THR A 244 -9.68 4.98 -14.20
CA THR A 244 -9.98 5.90 -15.31
C THR A 244 -9.63 7.33 -14.89
N PRO A 245 -9.38 8.26 -15.83
CA PRO A 245 -9.08 9.66 -15.47
C PRO A 245 -10.18 10.35 -14.65
N SER A 246 -11.45 10.02 -14.89
CA SER A 246 -12.60 10.53 -14.11
C SER A 246 -12.86 9.77 -12.80
N GLY A 247 -12.09 8.71 -12.57
CA GLY A 247 -12.28 7.72 -11.52
C GLY A 247 -13.45 6.78 -11.81
N SER A 248 -13.27 5.53 -11.42
CA SER A 248 -14.16 4.40 -11.71
C SER A 248 -14.30 3.49 -10.49
N GLY A 249 -15.40 2.73 -10.53
CA GLY A 249 -15.75 1.77 -9.49
C GLY A 249 -15.97 2.37 -8.11
N LYS A 250 -16.38 1.51 -7.19
CA LYS A 250 -16.49 1.77 -5.75
C LYS A 250 -16.21 0.49 -4.98
N PHE A 251 -15.53 0.60 -3.85
CA PHE A 251 -15.33 -0.49 -2.90
C PHE A 251 -15.47 0.02 -1.47
N ASP A 252 -16.33 -0.59 -0.65
CA ASP A 252 -16.52 -0.18 0.74
C ASP A 252 -15.52 -0.90 1.66
N LEU A 253 -14.59 -0.14 2.26
CA LEU A 253 -13.54 -0.67 3.15
C LEU A 253 -14.04 -0.98 4.58
N LYS A 254 -15.31 -0.71 4.90
CA LYS A 254 -15.90 -1.11 6.20
C LYS A 254 -16.38 -2.55 6.17
N ASP A 255 -16.93 -2.99 5.03
CA ASP A 255 -17.50 -4.34 4.88
C ASP A 255 -16.71 -5.26 3.94
N TRP A 256 -15.81 -4.69 3.13
CA TRP A 256 -14.97 -5.40 2.15
C TRP A 256 -15.74 -6.30 1.16
N SER A 257 -17.02 -5.98 0.91
CA SER A 257 -17.92 -6.79 0.10
C SER A 257 -18.87 -5.96 -0.78
N SER A 258 -19.27 -4.77 -0.33
CA SER A 258 -20.04 -3.82 -1.12
C SER A 258 -19.15 -3.17 -2.16
N ALA A 259 -19.37 -3.50 -3.44
CA ALA A 259 -18.53 -3.05 -4.52
C ALA A 259 -19.29 -2.88 -5.85
N ALA A 260 -18.82 -1.98 -6.70
CA ALA A 260 -19.38 -1.73 -8.03
C ALA A 260 -18.31 -1.30 -9.05
N GLY A 261 -18.57 -1.53 -10.34
CA GLY A 261 -17.70 -1.06 -11.44
C GLY A 261 -16.35 -1.78 -11.58
N GLY A 262 -16.21 -2.94 -10.94
CA GLY A 262 -15.06 -3.85 -11.06
C GLY A 262 -15.51 -5.31 -11.23
N ARG A 263 -14.58 -6.24 -11.02
CA ARG A 263 -14.80 -7.69 -11.14
C ARG A 263 -14.25 -8.43 -9.94
N TRP A 264 -14.97 -9.46 -9.51
CA TRP A 264 -14.48 -10.39 -8.50
C TRP A 264 -13.57 -11.45 -9.14
N GLU A 265 -12.49 -11.78 -8.45
CA GLU A 265 -11.56 -12.87 -8.75
C GLU A 265 -11.35 -13.70 -7.46
N TYR A 266 -11.01 -14.98 -7.62
CA TYR A 266 -10.41 -15.81 -6.59
C TYR A 266 -8.92 -15.96 -6.85
N TRP A 267 -8.12 -15.73 -5.81
CA TRP A 267 -6.69 -15.96 -5.83
C TRP A 267 -6.35 -17.09 -4.88
N TYR A 268 -5.46 -17.98 -5.32
CA TYR A 268 -5.03 -19.14 -4.55
C TYR A 268 -3.70 -19.69 -5.06
N THR A 269 -3.03 -20.50 -4.24
CA THR A 269 -1.93 -21.36 -4.69
C THR A 269 -2.06 -22.77 -4.13
N LYS A 270 -1.81 -23.76 -5.00
CA LYS A 270 -1.70 -25.18 -4.61
C LYS A 270 -0.30 -25.60 -4.17
N GLY A 271 0.66 -24.66 -4.19
CA GLY A 271 2.07 -24.92 -3.89
C GLY A 271 2.97 -23.93 -4.62
N GLY A 272 3.43 -22.92 -3.90
CA GLY A 272 4.41 -21.96 -4.42
C GLY A 272 3.91 -21.11 -5.58
N ILE A 273 4.83 -20.48 -6.30
CA ILE A 273 4.51 -19.67 -7.48
C ILE A 273 3.95 -20.51 -8.63
N ALA A 274 4.43 -21.75 -8.80
CA ALA A 274 3.96 -22.66 -9.85
C ALA A 274 2.48 -23.03 -9.68
N GLY A 275 1.99 -23.09 -8.44
CA GLY A 275 0.59 -23.34 -8.12
C GLY A 275 -0.29 -22.09 -8.08
N PHE A 276 0.27 -20.88 -8.19
CA PHE A 276 -0.47 -19.63 -8.04
C PHE A 276 -1.41 -19.37 -9.22
N LYS A 277 -2.65 -19.01 -8.91
CA LYS A 277 -3.71 -18.74 -9.89
C LYS A 277 -4.55 -17.55 -9.45
N ARG A 278 -5.00 -16.80 -10.47
CA ARG A 278 -6.00 -15.73 -10.38
C ARG A 278 -7.12 -16.08 -11.34
N VAL A 279 -8.32 -16.28 -10.81
CA VAL A 279 -9.45 -16.81 -11.60
C VAL A 279 -10.65 -15.89 -11.41
N PRO A 280 -11.27 -15.35 -12.47
CA PRO A 280 -12.50 -14.58 -12.33
C PRO A 280 -13.60 -15.40 -11.66
N VAL A 281 -14.41 -14.76 -10.82
CA VAL A 281 -15.65 -15.36 -10.32
C VAL A 281 -16.67 -15.36 -11.47
N ALA A 282 -17.20 -16.54 -11.77
CA ALA A 282 -18.24 -16.72 -12.78
C ALA A 282 -19.59 -16.19 -12.31
#